data_AF-A0A376S811-F1
#
_entry.id   AF-A0A376S811-F1
#
_cell.length_a   1.000
_cell.length_b   1.000
_cell.length_c   1.000
_cell.angle_alpha   90.00
_cell.angle_beta   90.00
_cell.angle_gamma   90.00
#
_symmetry.space_group_name_H-M   'P 1'
#
loop_
_entity.id
_entity.type
_entity.pdbx_description
1 polymer ?
#
loop_
_entity_poly.entity_id
_entity_poly.type
_entity_poly.pdbx_seq_one_letter_code
_entity_poly.pdbx_strand_id
1 'polypeptide(L)'
;MLNQLPLVEPEIVPVGATIDDTLPIAVEAPEACPRYLGRVVKGINVKAPTPLWMKEKLRRCGIRSIDAVVDVTNYVLLELGQPMHAFDKDRIEGGIVVRMAKEGETLVLPRPVPKRS
;
A
#
# COMPACT_ATOMS: atom_id res chain seq x y z
N MET A 1 -5.58 12.39 -27.16
CA MET A 1 -5.08 11.00 -27.20
C MET A 1 -3.81 10.99 -28.02
N LEU A 2 -2.71 10.42 -27.51
CA LEU A 2 -1.34 10.76 -27.93
C LEU A 2 -0.81 9.98 -29.16
N ASN A 3 -1.34 8.79 -29.47
CA ASN A 3 -0.81 7.94 -30.56
C ASN A 3 -1.85 7.06 -31.30
N GLN A 4 -3.15 7.17 -31.02
CA GLN A 4 -4.25 6.41 -31.66
C GLN A 4 -4.09 4.87 -31.65
N LEU A 5 -3.18 4.32 -30.85
CA LEU A 5 -3.00 2.88 -30.70
C LEU A 5 -3.90 2.33 -29.58
N PRO A 6 -4.39 1.09 -29.69
CA PRO A 6 -5.13 0.45 -28.61
C PRO A 6 -4.22 0.24 -27.40
N LEU A 7 -4.75 0.52 -26.21
CA LEU A 7 -4.07 0.23 -24.95
C LEU A 7 -4.11 -1.29 -24.70
N VAL A 8 -2.94 -1.89 -24.48
CA VAL A 8 -2.84 -3.29 -24.04
C VAL A 8 -2.69 -3.27 -22.53
N GLU A 9 -3.77 -3.61 -21.84
CA GLU A 9 -3.79 -3.70 -20.37
C GLU A 9 -3.24 -5.06 -19.92
N PRO A 10 -2.53 -5.12 -18.78
CA PRO A 10 -2.12 -6.39 -18.20
C PRO A 10 -3.35 -7.18 -17.73
N GLU A 11 -3.33 -8.49 -17.91
CA GLU A 11 -4.35 -9.37 -17.35
C GLU A 11 -4.15 -9.49 -15.83
N ILE A 12 -5.08 -8.93 -15.05
CA ILE A 12 -5.06 -8.97 -13.58
C ILE A 12 -6.20 -9.86 -13.10
N VAL A 13 -5.90 -11.14 -12.85
CA VAL A 13 -6.88 -12.11 -12.35
C VAL A 13 -7.11 -11.93 -10.85
N PRO A 14 -8.37 -11.89 -10.36
CA PRO A 14 -8.65 -11.84 -8.92
C PRO A 14 -8.09 -13.06 -8.17
N VAL A 15 -7.27 -12.81 -7.15
CA VAL A 15 -6.74 -13.88 -6.29
C VAL A 15 -7.77 -14.24 -5.23
N GLY A 16 -8.34 -15.44 -5.32
CA GLY A 16 -9.26 -16.00 -4.33
C GLY A 16 -8.61 -16.10 -2.93
N ALA A 17 -9.41 -15.92 -1.88
CA ALA A 17 -8.92 -16.07 -0.53
C ALA A 17 -8.74 -17.56 -0.20
N THR A 18 -7.59 -17.90 0.40
CA THR A 18 -7.30 -19.25 0.94
C THR A 18 -7.40 -19.29 2.46
N ILE A 19 -7.59 -18.13 3.09
CA ILE A 19 -7.72 -17.93 4.53
C ILE A 19 -8.91 -17.00 4.79
N ASP A 20 -9.61 -17.22 5.90
CA ASP A 20 -10.76 -16.40 6.32
C ASP A 20 -10.37 -15.27 7.30
N ASP A 21 -9.06 -15.08 7.49
CA ASP A 21 -8.53 -14.03 8.33
C ASP A 21 -8.93 -12.64 7.83
N THR A 22 -9.69 -11.95 8.66
CA THR A 22 -10.07 -10.56 8.43
C THR A 22 -9.58 -9.69 9.57
N LEU A 23 -9.59 -8.38 9.32
CA LEU A 23 -9.33 -7.35 10.31
C LEU A 23 -10.54 -6.42 10.29
N PRO A 24 -11.13 -6.06 11.44
CA PRO A 24 -12.25 -5.13 11.44
C PRO A 24 -11.75 -3.75 11.00
N ILE A 25 -12.43 -3.19 10.00
CA ILE A 25 -12.13 -1.85 9.46
C ILE A 25 -13.39 -1.00 9.62
N ALA A 26 -13.29 0.09 10.38
CA ALA A 26 -14.35 1.07 10.53
C ALA A 26 -13.93 2.37 9.83
N VAL A 27 -14.79 2.90 8.97
CA VAL A 27 -14.58 4.20 8.32
C VAL A 27 -15.55 5.20 8.93
N GLU A 28 -15.06 6.03 9.86
CA GLU A 28 -15.86 7.04 10.56
C GLU A 28 -15.94 8.35 9.78
N ALA A 29 -15.05 8.56 8.82
CA ALA A 29 -15.01 9.76 7.96
C ALA A 29 -15.21 9.41 6.47
N PRO A 30 -16.41 8.95 6.06
CA PRO A 30 -16.66 8.51 4.67
C PRO A 30 -16.54 9.65 3.65
N GLU A 31 -16.79 10.90 4.06
CA GLU A 31 -16.58 12.11 3.24
C GLU A 31 -15.12 12.26 2.80
N ALA A 32 -14.17 11.95 3.70
CA ALA A 32 -12.73 12.05 3.45
C ALA A 32 -12.16 10.77 2.83
N CYS A 33 -12.74 9.62 3.14
CA CYS A 33 -12.34 8.32 2.61
C CYS A 33 -13.57 7.52 2.17
N PRO A 34 -14.03 7.67 0.92
CA PRO A 34 -15.27 7.01 0.47
C PRO A 34 -15.10 5.49 0.31
N ARG A 35 -13.86 5.01 0.19
CA ARG A 35 -13.57 3.59 0.03
C ARG A 35 -12.23 3.25 0.66
N TYR A 36 -12.25 2.28 1.58
CA TYR A 36 -11.06 1.69 2.17
C TYR A 36 -11.11 0.17 1.96
N LEU A 37 -10.06 -0.38 1.35
CA LEU A 37 -9.92 -1.82 1.12
C LEU A 37 -8.72 -2.33 1.90
N GLY A 38 -8.96 -3.30 2.79
CA GLY A 38 -7.90 -4.01 3.51
C GLY A 38 -7.92 -5.48 3.16
N ARG A 39 -6.73 -6.07 3.01
CA ARG A 39 -6.56 -7.51 2.78
C ARG A 39 -5.46 -8.03 3.69
N VAL A 40 -5.77 -9.10 4.43
CA VAL A 40 -4.77 -9.80 5.25
C VAL A 40 -4.03 -10.80 4.38
N VAL A 41 -2.70 -10.76 4.41
CA VAL A 41 -1.83 -11.76 3.79
C VAL A 41 -0.93 -12.33 4.89
N LYS A 42 -1.11 -13.61 5.21
CA LYS A 42 -0.33 -14.30 6.23
C LYS A 42 0.86 -15.06 5.64
N GLY A 43 1.90 -15.26 6.45
CA GLY A 43 3.05 -16.09 6.09
C GLY A 43 3.97 -15.48 5.05
N ILE A 44 4.00 -14.14 4.92
CA ILE A 44 4.91 -13.47 4.00
C ILE A 44 6.34 -13.48 4.54
N ASN A 45 7.30 -13.75 3.67
CA ASN A 45 8.71 -13.56 4.00
C ASN A 45 9.13 -12.14 3.62
N VAL A 46 9.14 -11.23 4.59
CA VAL A 46 9.56 -9.83 4.38
C VAL A 46 11.02 -9.70 3.94
N LYS A 47 11.87 -10.68 4.26
CA LYS A 47 13.29 -10.73 3.85
C LYS A 47 13.49 -11.36 2.48
N ALA A 48 12.41 -11.74 1.79
CA ALA A 48 12.53 -12.28 0.44
C ALA A 48 13.16 -11.21 -0.48
N PRO A 49 14.09 -11.60 -1.36
CA PRO A 49 14.67 -10.66 -2.31
C PRO A 49 13.63 -10.27 -3.37
N THR A 50 13.51 -8.97 -3.63
CA THR A 50 12.68 -8.49 -4.75
C THR A 50 13.22 -9.03 -6.09
N PRO A 51 12.36 -9.54 -6.99
CA PRO A 51 12.79 -10.03 -8.30
C PRO A 51 13.51 -8.96 -9.12
N LEU A 52 14.52 -9.36 -9.91
CA LEU A 52 15.37 -8.44 -10.66
C LEU A 52 14.56 -7.55 -11.62
N TRP A 53 13.57 -8.11 -12.32
CA TRP A 53 12.73 -7.35 -13.25
C TRP A 53 11.95 -6.22 -12.56
N MET A 54 11.49 -6.45 -11.32
CA MET A 54 10.73 -5.46 -10.54
C MET A 54 11.66 -4.38 -10.01
N LYS A 55 12.84 -4.77 -9.48
CA LYS A 55 13.88 -3.82 -9.07
C LYS A 55 14.29 -2.90 -10.20
N GLU A 56 14.47 -3.44 -11.41
CA GLU A 56 14.90 -2.66 -12.56
C GLU A 56 13.81 -1.69 -13.04
N LYS A 57 12.54 -2.11 -13.05
CA LYS A 57 11.40 -1.21 -13.31
C LYS A 57 11.34 -0.06 -12.28
N LEU A 58 11.43 -0.37 -10.99
CA LEU A 58 11.47 0.63 -9.91
C LEU A 58 12.64 1.60 -10.08
N ARG A 59 13.84 1.07 -10.34
CA ARG A 59 15.07 1.84 -10.51
C ARG A 59 14.98 2.82 -11.68
N ARG A 60 14.39 2.39 -12.81
CA ARG A 60 14.18 3.25 -13.99
C ARG A 60 13.19 4.38 -13.74
N CYS A 61 12.26 4.18 -12.81
CA CYS A 61 11.34 5.21 -12.34
C CYS A 61 11.91 6.05 -11.18
N GLY A 62 13.21 5.90 -10.85
CA GLY A 62 13.88 6.66 -9.79
C GLY A 62 13.58 6.18 -8.37
N ILE A 63 12.91 5.04 -8.19
CA ILE A 63 12.61 4.46 -6.88
C ILE A 63 13.69 3.45 -6.52
N ARG A 64 14.27 3.60 -5.32
CA ARG A 64 15.20 2.61 -4.77
C ARG A 64 14.40 1.45 -4.17
N SER A 65 14.82 0.23 -4.50
CA SER A 65 14.30 -0.99 -3.88
C SER A 65 14.74 -1.03 -2.41
N ILE A 66 13.81 -1.32 -1.50
CA ILE A 66 14.06 -1.35 -0.05
C ILE A 66 13.75 -2.75 0.48
N ASP A 67 12.48 -3.14 0.44
CA ASP A 67 11.97 -4.43 0.90
C ASP A 67 10.92 -4.94 -0.10
N ALA A 68 10.76 -6.25 -0.22
CA ALA A 68 9.83 -6.85 -1.19
C ALA A 68 8.40 -6.32 -1.05
N VAL A 69 7.93 -6.08 0.17
CA VAL A 69 6.58 -5.55 0.43
C VAL A 69 6.44 -4.12 -0.07
N VAL A 70 7.41 -3.26 0.26
CA VAL A 70 7.42 -1.85 -0.15
C VAL A 70 7.57 -1.74 -1.67
N ASP A 71 8.43 -2.58 -2.25
CA ASP A 71 8.67 -2.64 -3.68
C ASP A 71 7.41 -3.03 -4.47
N VAL A 72 6.63 -4.00 -3.97
CA VAL A 72 5.33 -4.37 -4.58
C VAL A 72 4.34 -3.21 -4.50
N THR A 73 4.25 -2.52 -3.36
CA THR A 73 3.34 -1.35 -3.25
C THR A 73 3.74 -0.20 -4.18
N ASN A 74 5.05 0.05 -4.32
CA ASN A 74 5.57 1.04 -5.26
C ASN A 74 5.39 0.60 -6.71
N TYR A 75 5.48 -0.69 -6.98
CA TYR A 75 5.27 -1.23 -8.32
C TYR A 75 3.84 -0.99 -8.79
N VAL A 76 2.84 -1.29 -7.95
CA VAL A 76 1.42 -1.03 -8.25
C VAL A 76 1.15 0.47 -8.41
N LEU A 77 1.80 1.31 -7.59
CA LEU A 77 1.73 2.76 -7.76
C LEU A 77 2.24 3.21 -9.13
N LEU A 78 3.34 2.64 -9.62
CA LEU A 78 3.89 2.98 -10.94
C LEU A 78 3.07 2.41 -12.10
N GLU A 79 2.50 1.22 -11.93
CA GLU A 79 1.76 0.52 -12.98
C GLU A 79 0.33 1.02 -13.14
N LEU A 80 -0.38 1.28 -12.02
CA LEU A 80 -1.80 1.64 -12.00
C LEU A 80 -2.07 3.05 -11.45
N GLY A 81 -1.06 3.74 -10.91
CA GLY A 81 -1.26 5.04 -10.26
C GLY A 81 -1.92 4.96 -8.88
N GLN A 82 -2.18 3.75 -8.36
CA GLN A 82 -2.88 3.56 -7.09
C GLN A 82 -1.88 3.45 -5.93
N PRO A 83 -1.86 4.40 -4.99
CA PRO A 83 -1.05 4.26 -3.78
C PRO A 83 -1.63 3.16 -2.89
N MET A 84 -0.73 2.33 -2.37
CA MET A 84 -1.06 1.27 -1.42
C MET A 84 -0.14 1.37 -0.20
N HIS A 85 -0.58 0.81 0.91
CA HIS A 85 0.21 0.73 2.13
C HIS A 85 0.10 -0.67 2.74
N ALA A 86 1.20 -1.15 3.32
CA ALA A 86 1.24 -2.40 4.05
C ALA A 86 1.47 -2.10 5.53
N PHE A 87 0.56 -2.57 6.36
CA PHE A 87 0.69 -2.50 7.82
C PHE A 87 1.11 -3.86 8.37
N ASP A 88 1.91 -3.84 9.43
CA ASP A 88 2.24 -5.05 10.18
C ASP A 88 1.04 -5.45 11.05
N LYS A 89 0.37 -6.55 10.69
CA LYS A 89 -0.84 -7.04 11.38
C LYS A 89 -0.57 -7.30 12.86
N ASP A 90 0.62 -7.78 13.21
CA ASP A 90 0.96 -8.14 14.60
C ASP A 90 1.11 -6.92 15.50
N ARG A 91 1.25 -5.73 14.90
CA ARG A 91 1.31 -4.43 15.60
C ARG A 91 -0.02 -3.70 15.63
N ILE A 92 -1.06 -4.24 15.00
CA ILE A 92 -2.40 -3.64 15.02
C ILE A 92 -3.17 -4.22 16.19
N GLU A 93 -3.57 -3.34 17.11
CA GLU A 93 -4.43 -3.72 18.24
C GLU A 93 -5.90 -3.47 17.88
N GLY A 94 -6.71 -4.54 17.94
CA GLY A 94 -8.15 -4.47 17.69
C GLY A 94 -8.52 -4.41 16.20
N GLY A 95 -8.22 -3.31 15.52
CA GLY A 95 -8.66 -3.06 14.14
C GLY A 95 -8.14 -1.75 13.54
N ILE A 96 -8.59 -1.44 12.32
CA ILE A 96 -8.27 -0.18 11.66
C ILE A 96 -9.48 0.75 11.74
N VAL A 97 -9.27 1.95 12.28
CA VAL A 97 -10.29 3.00 12.30
C VAL A 97 -9.82 4.17 11.44
N VAL A 98 -10.50 4.41 10.33
CA VAL A 98 -10.26 5.55 9.44
C VAL A 98 -11.11 6.72 9.92
N ARG A 99 -10.48 7.60 10.69
CA ARG A 99 -11.09 8.80 11.27
C ARG A 99 -10.19 10.01 11.07
N MET A 100 -10.76 11.19 11.27
CA MET A 100 -9.96 12.41 11.38
C MET A 100 -9.14 12.39 12.68
N ALA A 101 -7.98 13.05 12.63
CA ALA A 101 -7.17 13.26 13.82
C ALA A 101 -7.91 14.16 14.81
N LYS A 102 -7.76 13.88 16.11
CA LYS A 102 -8.26 14.77 17.17
C LYS A 102 -7.32 15.96 17.32
N GLU A 103 -7.86 17.09 17.76
CA GLU A 103 -7.05 18.26 18.06
C GLU A 103 -6.02 17.92 19.15
N GLY A 104 -4.74 18.20 18.88
CA GLY A 104 -3.62 17.86 19.77
C GLY A 104 -3.09 16.42 19.68
N GLU A 105 -3.61 15.59 18.76
CA GLU A 105 -3.13 14.22 18.59
C GLU A 105 -1.70 14.18 18.05
N THR A 106 -0.83 13.38 18.69
CA THR A 106 0.59 13.28 18.31
C THR A 106 0.84 11.98 17.57
N LEU A 107 1.44 12.06 16.38
CA LEU A 107 1.85 10.91 15.59
C LEU A 107 3.34 10.97 15.32
N VAL A 108 4.06 9.89 15.66
CA VAL A 108 5.47 9.74 15.27
C VAL A 108 5.51 9.18 13.86
N LEU A 109 5.95 10.01 12.92
CA LEU A 109 6.08 9.63 11.52
C LEU A 109 7.38 8.82 11.30
N PRO A 110 7.40 7.88 10.33
CA PRO A 110 8.59 7.08 10.02
C PRO A 110 9.77 7.90 9.48
N ARG A 111 9.55 9.18 9.17
CA ARG A 111 10.61 10.19 9.04
C ARG A 111 10.28 11.38 9.93
N PRO A 112 11.26 11.92 10.69
CA PRO A 112 11.03 13.15 11.45
C PRO A 112 10.77 14.30 10.46
N VAL A 113 9.59 14.91 10.58
CA VAL A 113 9.28 16.16 9.87
C VAL A 113 9.92 17.27 10.69
N PRO A 114 10.70 18.19 10.09
CA PRO A 114 11.19 19.34 10.82
C PRO A 114 9.97 20.13 11.30
N LYS A 115 9.88 20.36 12.62
CA LYS A 115 8.86 21.25 13.21
C LYS A 115 8.96 22.61 12.51
N ARG A 116 7.97 22.97 11.69
CA ARG A 116 7.76 24.37 11.33
C ARG A 116 7.05 25.02 12.52
N SER A 117 7.78 25.93 13.17
CA SER A 117 7.27 26.95 14.09
C SER A 117 6.24 27.85 13.41
#